data_AF-A0A6P2BQ92-F1
#
_entry.id   AF-A0A6P2BQ92-F1
#
_cell.length_a   1.000
_cell.length_b   1.000
_cell.length_c   1.000
_cell.angle_alpha   90.00
_cell.angle_beta   90.00
_cell.angle_gamma   90.00
#
_symmetry.space_group_name_H-M   'P 1'
#
loop_
_entity.id
_entity.type
_entity.pdbx_description
1 polymer ?
#
loop_
_entity_poly.entity_id
_entity_poly.type
_entity_poly.pdbx_seq_one_letter_code
_entity_poly.pdbx_strand_id
1 'polypeptide(L)'
;MKVVPQASNCREIEVGGRIYRRDRKGLFDLPEAAAKYTIAMEGGQEASLSGTTKTAIGYRCTNCDFGSFFATCSRCGGDCEREYA
;
A
#
# COMPACT_ATOMS: atom_id res chain seq x y z
N MET A 1 0.62 -14.24 -9.92
CA MET A 1 -0.02 -14.12 -8.59
C MET A 1 0.74 -13.07 -7.81
N LYS A 2 0.05 -12.16 -7.15
CA LYS A 2 0.69 -11.03 -6.46
C LYS A 2 0.90 -11.31 -4.98
N VAL A 3 2.12 -11.09 -4.51
CA VAL A 3 2.51 -11.32 -3.11
C VAL A 3 3.08 -10.04 -2.51
N VAL A 4 2.69 -9.74 -1.28
CA VAL A 4 3.19 -8.65 -0.46
C VAL A 4 4.33 -9.18 0.42
N PRO A 5 5.51 -8.54 0.43
CA PRO A 5 6.56 -8.89 1.38
C PRO A 5 6.25 -8.37 2.78
N GLN A 6 6.66 -9.11 3.82
CA GLN A 6 6.56 -8.65 5.22
C GLN A 6 7.44 -7.44 5.50
N ALA A 7 8.63 -7.39 4.89
CA ALA A 7 9.57 -6.29 5.07
C ALA A 7 9.29 -5.17 4.04
N SER A 8 8.96 -3.99 4.56
CA SER A 8 8.59 -2.81 3.76
C SER A 8 9.70 -2.29 2.84
N ASN A 9 10.96 -2.62 3.14
CA ASN A 9 12.17 -2.26 2.37
C ASN A 9 12.68 -3.39 1.46
N CYS A 10 12.04 -4.56 1.43
CA CYS A 10 12.44 -5.65 0.55
C CYS A 10 12.26 -5.23 -0.92
N ARG A 11 13.30 -5.42 -1.74
CA ARG A 11 13.33 -5.01 -3.16
C ARG A 11 13.36 -6.19 -4.12
N GLU A 12 13.99 -7.28 -3.69
CA GLU A 12 14.23 -8.48 -4.49
C GLU A 12 14.08 -9.71 -3.60
N ILE A 13 13.51 -10.78 -4.14
CA ILE A 13 13.41 -12.09 -3.50
C ILE A 13 13.90 -13.16 -4.48
N GLU A 14 14.57 -14.18 -3.96
CA GLU A 14 14.99 -15.34 -4.76
C GLU A 14 14.11 -16.53 -4.42
N VAL A 15 13.47 -17.12 -5.43
CA VAL A 15 12.63 -18.31 -5.26
C VAL A 15 13.02 -19.34 -6.33
N GLY A 16 13.50 -20.50 -5.89
CA GLY A 16 13.88 -21.59 -6.81
C GLY A 16 14.98 -21.21 -7.82
N GLY A 17 15.95 -20.38 -7.39
CA GLY A 17 17.05 -19.91 -8.25
C GLY A 17 16.67 -18.81 -9.24
N ARG A 18 15.48 -18.21 -9.11
CA ARG A 18 15.05 -17.05 -9.90
C ARG A 18 14.83 -15.84 -9.00
N ILE A 19 15.33 -14.70 -9.45
CA ILE A 19 15.18 -13.41 -8.75
C ILE A 19 13.93 -12.70 -9.27
N TYR A 20 13.05 -12.34 -8.34
CA TYR A 20 11.86 -11.54 -8.60
C TYR A 20 12.04 -10.16 -7.98
N ARG A 21 11.63 -9.13 -8.73
CA ARG A 21 11.77 -7.73 -8.31
C ARG A 21 10.42 -7.15 -7.94
N ARG A 22 10.44 -6.26 -6.95
CA ARG A 22 9.26 -5.54 -6.49
C ARG A 22 8.80 -4.52 -7.53
N ASP A 23 7.49 -4.50 -7.81
CA ASP A 23 6.88 -3.53 -8.71
C ASP A 23 6.77 -2.14 -8.07
N ARG A 24 6.38 -1.13 -8.86
CA ARG A 24 6.18 0.26 -8.38
C ARG A 24 5.07 0.40 -7.33
N LYS A 25 4.18 -0.60 -7.23
CA LYS A 25 3.09 -0.66 -6.24
C LYS A 25 3.51 -1.36 -4.95
N GLY A 26 4.75 -1.86 -4.91
CA GLY A 26 5.31 -2.53 -3.76
C GLY A 26 4.98 -4.02 -3.66
N LEU A 27 4.60 -4.66 -4.76
CA LEU A 27 4.18 -6.07 -4.84
C LEU A 27 5.18 -6.89 -5.67
N PHE A 28 5.25 -8.20 -5.41
CA PHE A 28 5.94 -9.15 -6.29
C PHE A 28 4.94 -9.87 -7.19
N ASP A 29 5.23 -9.93 -8.49
CA ASP A 29 4.47 -10.77 -9.42
C ASP A 29 5.19 -12.12 -9.59
N LEU A 30 4.60 -13.17 -9.03
CA LEU A 30 5.16 -14.51 -8.96
C LEU A 30 4.28 -15.53 -9.68
N PRO A 31 4.86 -16.56 -10.32
CA PRO A 31 4.08 -17.72 -10.74
C PRO A 31 3.50 -18.45 -9.50
N GLU A 32 2.37 -19.14 -9.67
CA GLU A 32 1.58 -19.69 -8.55
C GLU A 32 2.38 -20.58 -7.60
N ALA A 33 3.25 -21.44 -8.13
CA ALA A 33 4.11 -22.31 -7.32
C ALA A 33 5.11 -21.52 -6.46
N ALA A 34 5.72 -20.47 -7.02
CA ALA A 34 6.64 -19.60 -6.30
C ALA A 34 5.92 -18.73 -5.26
N ALA A 35 4.71 -18.26 -5.57
CA ALA A 35 3.88 -17.51 -4.65
C ALA A 35 3.51 -18.34 -3.41
N LYS A 36 3.02 -19.58 -3.60
CA LYS A 36 2.68 -20.50 -2.50
C LYS A 36 3.90 -20.80 -1.62
N TYR A 37 5.06 -21.03 -2.23
CA TYR A 37 6.31 -21.21 -1.49
C TYR A 37 6.67 -19.98 -0.66
N THR A 38 6.62 -18.78 -1.26
CA THR A 38 6.96 -17.51 -0.60
C THR A 38 6.00 -17.23 0.57
N ILE A 39 4.72 -17.53 0.41
CA ILE A 39 3.72 -17.34 1.48
C ILE A 39 3.96 -18.33 2.62
N ALA A 40 4.21 -19.61 2.31
CA ALA A 40 4.35 -20.66 3.30
C ALA A 40 5.69 -20.62 4.05
N MET A 41 6.78 -20.28 3.37
CA MET A 41 8.15 -20.42 3.91
C MET A 41 8.80 -19.07 4.26
N GLU A 42 8.54 -18.04 3.45
CA GLU A 42 9.20 -16.72 3.60
C GLU A 42 8.29 -15.69 4.30
N GLY A 43 7.10 -16.14 4.74
CA GLY A 43 6.11 -15.31 5.44
C GLY A 43 5.39 -14.30 4.55
N GLY A 44 5.50 -14.39 3.21
CA GLY A 44 4.77 -13.52 2.30
C GLY A 44 3.25 -13.59 2.49
N GLN A 45 2.53 -12.55 2.07
CA GLN A 45 1.06 -12.54 2.12
C GLN A 45 0.49 -12.37 0.72
N GLU A 46 -0.66 -12.99 0.46
CA GLU A 46 -1.41 -12.70 -0.76
C GLU A 46 -1.75 -11.21 -0.81
N ALA A 47 -1.58 -10.59 -1.98
CA ALA A 47 -2.00 -9.21 -2.15
C ALA A 47 -3.51 -9.11 -1.94
N SER A 48 -3.93 -8.29 -0.97
CA SER A 48 -5.35 -7.99 -0.76
C SER A 48 -5.98 -7.48 -2.06
N LEU A 49 -7.16 -8.01 -2.39
CA LEU A 49 -7.99 -7.57 -3.52
C LEU A 49 -8.33 -6.07 -3.45
N SER A 50 -8.28 -5.48 -2.25
CA SER A 50 -8.50 -4.04 -2.04
C SER A 50 -7.37 -3.15 -2.55
N GLY A 51 -6.26 -3.72 -3.05
CA GLY A 51 -5.09 -2.97 -3.49
C GLY A 51 -4.39 -2.23 -2.34
N THR A 52 -3.24 -1.62 -2.62
CA THR A 52 -2.62 -0.70 -1.66
C THR A 52 -3.44 0.59 -1.65
N THR A 53 -4.14 0.89 -0.56
CA THR A 53 -4.88 2.15 -0.37
C THR A 53 -3.90 3.29 -0.05
N LYS A 54 -2.98 3.58 -0.98
CA LYS A 54 -2.16 4.79 -0.92
C LYS A 54 -2.76 5.87 -1.82
N THR A 55 -3.99 6.34 -1.59
CA THR A 55 -4.52 7.59 -2.22
C THR A 55 -5.91 7.99 -1.72
N ALA A 56 -6.07 8.15 -0.40
CA ALA A 56 -7.14 9.00 0.13
C ALA A 56 -6.67 9.65 1.44
N ILE A 57 -5.57 10.38 1.34
CA ILE A 57 -5.18 11.34 2.38
C ILE A 57 -6.18 12.48 2.17
N GLY A 58 -7.07 12.68 3.13
CA GLY A 58 -8.16 13.63 3.00
C GLY A 58 -7.66 15.07 2.95
N TYR A 59 -8.50 15.96 3.42
CA TYR A 59 -8.17 17.35 3.63
C TYR A 59 -8.13 17.62 5.14
N ARG A 60 -7.20 18.45 5.60
CA ARG A 60 -7.14 18.94 6.98
C ARG A 60 -7.66 20.37 7.02
N CYS A 61 -8.64 20.64 7.89
CA CYS A 61 -9.11 22.01 8.08
C CYS A 61 -8.05 22.87 8.77
N THR A 62 -7.71 24.01 8.17
CA THR A 62 -6.69 24.94 8.71
C THR A 62 -7.16 25.71 9.95
N ASN A 63 -8.47 25.76 10.18
CA ASN A 63 -9.08 26.49 11.30
C ASN A 63 -9.35 25.63 12.54
N CYS A 64 -9.61 24.33 12.38
CA CYS A 64 -10.04 23.46 13.50
C CYS A 64 -9.41 22.06 13.50
N ASP A 65 -8.42 21.82 12.65
CA ASP A 65 -7.68 20.55 12.51
C ASP A 65 -8.53 19.30 12.22
N PHE A 66 -9.81 19.49 11.90
CA PHE A 66 -10.71 18.40 11.55
C PHE A 66 -10.31 17.76 10.22
N GLY A 67 -10.27 16.44 10.18
CA GLY A 67 -10.06 15.67 8.96
C GLY A 67 -11.35 15.59 8.16
N SER A 68 -11.33 16.11 6.94
CA SER A 68 -12.44 16.14 5.99
C SER A 68 -12.07 15.36 4.72
N PHE A 69 -13.07 14.96 3.93
CA PHE A 69 -12.84 14.46 2.56
C PHE A 69 -13.10 15.54 1.50
N PHE A 70 -13.48 16.75 1.93
CA PHE A 70 -13.85 17.87 1.08
C PHE A 70 -12.97 19.10 1.38
N ALA A 71 -12.82 19.98 0.38
CA ALA A 71 -12.10 21.24 0.51
C ALA A 71 -12.77 22.22 1.50
N THR A 72 -14.02 21.99 1.88
CA THR A 72 -14.72 22.74 2.92
C THR A 72 -14.99 21.85 4.13
N CYS A 73 -14.72 22.37 5.32
CA CYS A 73 -14.84 21.63 6.58
C CYS A 73 -16.30 21.45 6.96
N SER A 74 -16.75 20.20 7.06
CA SER A 74 -18.12 19.88 7.50
C SER A 74 -18.41 20.25 8.96
N ARG A 75 -17.37 20.58 9.74
CA ARG A 75 -17.51 20.91 11.16
C ARG A 75 -17.57 22.41 11.42
N CYS A 76 -16.71 23.20 10.80
CA CYS A 76 -16.62 24.65 11.05
C CYS A 76 -16.87 25.52 9.82
N GLY A 77 -17.06 24.94 8.64
CA GLY A 77 -17.27 25.66 7.38
C GLY A 77 -16.03 26.33 6.79
N GLY A 78 -14.88 26.27 7.46
CA GLY A 78 -13.61 26.81 6.94
C GLY A 78 -13.00 25.97 5.82
N ASP A 79 -11.98 26.51 5.17
CA ASP A 79 -11.24 25.81 4.13
C ASP A 79 -10.38 24.67 4.71
N CYS A 80 -10.22 23.62 3.92
CA CYS A 80 -9.35 22.49 4.21
C CYS A 80 -8.27 22.36 3.13
N GLU A 81 -7.05 22.11 3.55
CA GLU A 81 -5.91 21.86 2.66
C GLU A 81 -5.69 20.36 2.49
N ARG A 82 -5.28 19.94 1.28
CA ARG A 82 -5.06 18.53 0.99
C ARG A 82 -3.85 18.03 1.77
N GLU A 83 -4.00 16.93 2.49
CA GLU A 83 -2.87 16.29 3.16
C GLU A 83 -1.99 15.60 2.11
N TYR A 84 -0.69 15.88 2.11
CA TYR A 84 0.29 15.21 1.27
C TYR A 84 1.03 14.17 2.12
N ALA A 85 1.24 12.96 1.58
CA ALA A 85 1.96 11.86 2.23
C ALA A 85 3.40 11.77 1.74
#